data_AF-A0AAU9L116-F1
#
_entry.id   AF-A0AAU9L116-F1
#
_cell.length_a   1.000
_cell.length_b   1.000
_cell.length_c   1.000
_cell.angle_alpha   90.00
_cell.angle_beta   90.00
_cell.angle_gamma   90.00
#
_symmetry.space_group_name_H-M   'P 1'
#
loop_
_entity.id
_entity.type
_entity.pdbx_description
1 polymer ?
#
loop_
_entity_poly.entity_id
_entity_poly.type
_entity_poly.pdbx_seq_one_letter_code
_entity_poly.pdbx_strand_id
1 'polypeptide(L)'
;MEGLAEISREYTPKLPIQSHLGQESTSRSKGERELLREKQTAVIHCPNSNFSLSSGVLNVRRLLRERVKVGLGTHVSGGYSPPMLDAIRQAVIASKLVAAGNGSASDQLDDEPPEQPLSYAKAFYFATVGSAEALGLSDKIGNFMIGKDFDAQVVDPYTKNSPIDDRSFDPVEVADVLHTFQKFLFLGDDRNIVSICVGEQQVKGASSEW
;
A
#
# COMPACT_ATOMS: atom_id res chain seq x y z
N MET A 1 5.89 38.07 -6.08
CA MET A 1 6.21 36.72 -5.56
C MET A 1 4.99 35.80 -5.56
N GLU A 2 3.75 36.30 -5.69
CA GLU A 2 2.54 35.46 -5.76
C GLU A 2 2.28 34.82 -7.15
N GLY A 3 2.71 35.44 -8.25
CA GLY A 3 2.39 34.95 -9.61
C GLY A 3 3.14 33.70 -10.10
N LEU A 4 4.25 33.30 -9.47
CA LEU A 4 4.99 32.07 -9.85
C LEU A 4 4.46 30.82 -9.14
N ALA A 5 3.79 30.98 -8.00
CA ALA A 5 3.18 29.87 -7.26
C ALA A 5 1.85 29.40 -7.89
N GLU A 6 1.14 30.29 -8.60
CA GLU A 6 -0.10 29.93 -9.32
C GLU A 6 0.18 29.14 -10.61
N ILE A 7 1.25 29.45 -11.33
CA ILE A 7 1.64 28.72 -12.56
C ILE A 7 2.06 27.26 -12.23
N SER A 8 2.65 27.02 -11.06
CA SER A 8 2.99 25.66 -10.62
C SER A 8 1.76 24.81 -10.24
N ARG A 9 0.60 25.42 -9.95
CA ARG A 9 -0.65 24.69 -9.68
C ARG A 9 -1.42 24.32 -10.96
N GLU A 10 -1.19 25.04 -12.06
CA GLU A 10 -1.96 24.88 -13.29
C GLU A 10 -1.40 23.78 -14.23
N TYR A 11 -0.15 23.35 -14.03
CA TYR A 11 0.53 22.40 -14.94
C TYR A 11 1.21 21.20 -14.27
N THR A 12 0.92 20.90 -13.00
CA THR A 12 1.29 19.59 -12.45
C THR A 12 0.17 18.61 -12.81
N PRO A 13 0.37 17.63 -13.71
CA PRO A 13 -0.66 16.65 -13.97
C PRO A 13 -0.82 15.83 -12.69
N LYS A 14 -1.83 16.16 -11.88
CA LYS A 14 -2.36 15.22 -10.89
C LYS A 14 -2.84 14.04 -11.72
N LEU A 15 -2.09 12.95 -11.70
CA LEU A 15 -2.52 11.72 -12.35
C LEU A 15 -3.95 11.45 -11.84
N PRO A 16 -4.95 11.24 -12.71
CA PRO A 16 -6.28 10.92 -12.23
C PRO A 16 -6.16 9.64 -11.37
N ILE A 17 -6.73 9.69 -10.17
CA ILE A 17 -6.70 8.58 -9.21
C ILE A 17 -8.11 8.03 -9.09
N GLN A 18 -8.27 6.74 -9.34
CA GLN A 18 -9.52 6.03 -9.06
C GLN A 18 -9.40 5.32 -7.71
N SER A 19 -10.09 5.86 -6.70
CA SER A 19 -9.96 5.44 -5.30
C SER A 19 -10.84 4.25 -4.92
N HIS A 20 -11.92 3.99 -5.66
CA HIS A 20 -12.89 2.94 -5.35
C HIS A 20 -13.08 2.04 -6.56
N LEU A 21 -12.71 0.78 -6.38
CA LEU A 21 -12.86 -0.26 -7.39
C LEU A 21 -13.52 -1.47 -6.75
N GLY A 22 -14.85 -1.42 -6.71
CA GLY A 22 -15.61 -2.67 -6.67
C GLY A 22 -15.36 -3.45 -7.96
N GLN A 23 -15.55 -4.76 -7.93
CA GLN A 23 -15.47 -5.66 -9.09
C GLN A 23 -16.17 -5.10 -10.34
N GLU A 24 -17.16 -4.22 -10.19
CA GLU A 24 -17.90 -3.68 -11.32
C GLU A 24 -17.17 -2.61 -12.14
N SER A 25 -16.17 -1.90 -11.61
CA SER A 25 -15.69 -0.65 -12.25
C SER A 25 -14.36 -0.71 -13.04
N THR A 26 -13.54 -1.76 -12.88
CA THR A 26 -12.31 -1.95 -13.68
C THR A 26 -11.95 -3.39 -13.96
N SER A 27 -12.64 -4.37 -13.35
CA SER A 27 -12.27 -5.78 -13.55
C SER A 27 -12.94 -6.41 -14.76
N ARG A 28 -13.97 -5.79 -15.36
CA ARG A 28 -14.79 -6.45 -16.37
C ARG A 28 -14.46 -6.15 -17.83
N SER A 29 -13.90 -4.99 -18.19
CA SER A 29 -13.55 -4.75 -19.59
C SER A 29 -12.07 -4.46 -19.81
N LYS A 30 -11.46 -5.20 -20.75
CA LYS A 30 -10.14 -4.92 -21.29
C LYS A 30 -10.01 -3.46 -21.75
N GLY A 31 -11.10 -2.89 -22.28
CA GLY A 31 -11.17 -1.50 -22.73
C GLY A 31 -10.98 -0.47 -21.62
N GLU A 32 -11.57 -0.66 -20.43
CA GLU A 32 -11.36 0.25 -19.30
C GLU A 32 -9.91 0.22 -18.81
N ARG A 33 -9.30 -0.97 -18.71
CA ARG A 33 -7.90 -1.09 -18.25
C ARG A 33 -6.91 -0.53 -19.27
N GLU A 34 -7.19 -0.71 -20.55
CA GLU A 34 -6.48 -0.05 -21.63
C GLU A 34 -6.59 1.47 -21.53
N LEU A 35 -7.78 1.99 -21.27
CA LEU A 35 -8.00 3.42 -21.06
C LEU A 35 -7.24 3.94 -19.83
N LEU A 36 -7.25 3.22 -18.71
CA LEU A 36 -6.47 3.59 -17.52
C LEU A 36 -4.98 3.68 -17.85
N ARG A 37 -4.45 2.70 -18.58
CA ARG A 37 -3.06 2.68 -19.02
C ARG A 37 -2.74 3.87 -19.92
N GLU A 38 -3.57 4.10 -20.95
CA GLU A 38 -3.39 5.19 -21.92
C GLU A 38 -3.45 6.57 -21.27
N LYS A 39 -4.35 6.76 -20.30
CA LYS A 39 -4.49 8.00 -19.54
C LYS A 39 -3.51 8.11 -18.37
N GLN A 40 -2.69 7.08 -18.15
CA GLN A 40 -1.81 6.94 -17.00
C GLN A 40 -2.53 7.10 -15.65
N THR A 41 -3.82 6.75 -15.61
CA THR A 41 -4.65 6.76 -14.41
C THR A 41 -4.16 5.71 -13.44
N ALA A 42 -3.97 6.10 -12.18
CA ALA A 42 -3.57 5.17 -11.14
C ALA A 42 -4.79 4.58 -10.43
N VAL A 43 -4.62 3.34 -9.95
CA VAL A 43 -5.59 2.60 -9.17
C VAL A 43 -5.16 2.57 -7.71
N ILE A 44 -6.06 2.91 -6.77
CA ILE A 44 -5.82 2.68 -5.34
C ILE A 44 -6.58 1.43 -4.91
N HIS A 45 -5.83 0.41 -4.52
CA HIS A 45 -6.40 -0.82 -3.99
C HIS A 45 -6.83 -0.63 -2.53
N CYS A 46 -8.12 -0.85 -2.25
CA CYS A 46 -8.70 -0.71 -0.92
C CYS A 46 -9.29 -2.04 -0.41
N PRO A 47 -8.46 -3.05 -0.12
CA PRO A 47 -8.91 -4.43 0.11
C PRO A 47 -9.84 -4.59 1.31
N ASN A 48 -9.57 -3.91 2.43
CA ASN A 48 -10.45 -3.96 3.61
C ASN A 48 -11.89 -3.52 3.25
N SER A 49 -12.01 -2.41 2.53
CA SER A 49 -13.31 -1.91 2.07
C SER A 49 -13.98 -2.85 1.07
N ASN A 50 -13.21 -3.36 0.11
CA ASN A 50 -13.73 -4.29 -0.89
C ASN A 50 -14.34 -5.55 -0.26
N PHE A 51 -13.72 -6.08 0.79
CA PHE A 51 -14.26 -7.22 1.54
C PHE A 51 -15.46 -6.82 2.40
N SER A 52 -15.35 -5.70 3.12
CA SER A 52 -16.40 -5.23 4.05
C SER A 52 -17.71 -4.90 3.32
N LEU A 53 -17.62 -4.40 2.09
CA LEU A 53 -18.77 -4.00 1.26
C LEU A 53 -19.16 -5.08 0.23
N SER A 54 -18.61 -6.29 0.32
CA SER A 54 -18.84 -7.37 -0.66
C SER A 54 -18.58 -6.95 -2.11
N SER A 55 -17.67 -6.00 -2.33
CA SER A 55 -17.35 -5.48 -3.66
C SER A 55 -16.43 -6.40 -4.45
N GLY A 56 -15.85 -7.41 -3.79
CA GLY A 56 -15.09 -8.51 -4.41
C GLY A 56 -13.58 -8.29 -4.48
N VAL A 57 -12.86 -9.25 -5.07
CA VAL A 57 -11.40 -9.33 -4.99
C VAL A 57 -10.73 -8.72 -6.22
N LEU A 58 -9.94 -7.64 -6.03
CA LEU A 58 -9.19 -7.00 -7.11
C LEU A 58 -7.96 -7.83 -7.51
N ASN A 59 -7.81 -8.09 -8.80
CA ASN A 59 -6.64 -8.72 -9.37
C ASN A 59 -5.53 -7.68 -9.63
N VAL A 60 -4.74 -7.38 -8.60
CA VAL A 60 -3.62 -6.43 -8.70
C VAL A 60 -2.55 -6.92 -9.68
N ARG A 61 -2.27 -8.22 -9.76
CA ARG A 61 -1.23 -8.77 -10.66
C ARG A 61 -1.53 -8.50 -12.12
N ARG A 62 -2.80 -8.56 -12.51
CA ARG A 62 -3.25 -8.22 -13.85
C ARG A 62 -3.00 -6.75 -14.18
N LEU A 63 -3.38 -5.85 -13.27
CA LEU A 63 -3.13 -4.40 -13.44
C LEU A 63 -1.64 -4.10 -13.64
N LEU A 64 -0.77 -4.75 -12.86
CA LEU A 64 0.68 -4.60 -13.03
C LEU A 64 1.17 -5.10 -14.40
N ARG A 65 0.68 -6.24 -14.88
CA ARG A 65 1.02 -6.78 -16.21
C ARG A 65 0.58 -5.84 -17.32
N GLU A 66 -0.57 -5.21 -17.16
CA GLU A 66 -1.12 -4.22 -18.09
C GLU A 66 -0.51 -2.82 -17.89
N ARG A 67 0.52 -2.69 -17.04
CA ARG A 67 1.25 -1.44 -16.75
C ARG A 67 0.38 -0.33 -16.16
N VAL A 68 -0.68 -0.69 -15.46
CA VAL A 68 -1.48 0.24 -14.66
C VAL A 68 -0.78 0.47 -13.33
N LYS A 69 -0.64 1.74 -12.92
CA LYS A 69 -0.05 2.11 -11.62
C LYS A 69 -1.00 1.72 -10.50
N VAL A 70 -0.47 1.13 -9.43
CA VAL A 70 -1.27 0.70 -8.27
C VAL A 70 -0.66 1.23 -6.97
N GLY A 71 -1.49 1.90 -6.17
CA GLY A 71 -1.23 2.25 -4.77
C GLY A 71 -2.17 1.49 -3.82
N LEU A 72 -2.05 1.76 -2.53
CA LEU A 72 -2.84 1.14 -1.47
C LEU A 72 -3.56 2.20 -0.63
N GLY A 73 -4.79 1.91 -0.22
CA GLY A 73 -5.61 2.79 0.60
C GLY A 73 -6.49 2.06 1.61
N THR A 74 -6.91 2.78 2.64
CA THR A 74 -7.77 2.26 3.73
C THR A 74 -9.25 2.40 3.41
N HIS A 75 -9.62 3.49 2.70
CA HIS A 75 -10.98 3.81 2.32
C HIS A 75 -11.94 3.84 3.52
N VAL A 76 -11.52 4.50 4.60
CA VAL A 76 -12.42 4.75 5.75
C VAL A 76 -13.60 5.63 5.30
N SER A 77 -14.85 5.32 5.64
CA SER A 77 -15.33 4.22 6.50
C SER A 77 -15.82 2.97 5.76
N GLY A 78 -15.68 2.92 4.43
CA GLY A 78 -15.98 1.71 3.66
C GLY A 78 -15.11 0.53 4.09
N GLY A 79 -13.85 0.79 4.43
CA GLY A 79 -13.00 -0.06 5.23
C GLY A 79 -13.02 0.39 6.69
N TYR A 80 -13.08 -0.56 7.62
CA TYR A 80 -13.22 -0.27 9.05
C TYR A 80 -11.90 0.06 9.76
N SER A 81 -10.76 -0.16 9.10
CA SER A 81 -9.44 -0.04 9.72
C SER A 81 -8.65 1.17 9.18
N PRO A 82 -8.33 2.17 10.03
CA PRO A 82 -7.50 3.31 9.64
C PRO A 82 -6.01 3.00 9.36
N PRO A 83 -5.32 2.10 10.08
CA PRO A 83 -3.89 1.84 9.86
C PRO A 83 -3.57 1.24 8.48
N MET A 84 -2.55 1.77 7.81
CA MET A 84 -2.02 1.19 6.56
C MET A 84 -1.49 -0.25 6.73
N LEU A 85 -1.11 -0.63 7.95
CA LEU A 85 -0.73 -2.01 8.28
C LEU A 85 -1.86 -3.00 7.95
N ASP A 86 -3.12 -2.63 8.24
CA ASP A 86 -4.26 -3.48 7.86
C ASP A 86 -4.44 -3.53 6.35
N ALA A 87 -4.35 -2.39 5.66
CA ALA A 87 -4.43 -2.38 4.19
C ALA A 87 -3.38 -3.30 3.55
N ILE A 88 -2.14 -3.34 4.09
CA ILE A 88 -1.07 -4.25 3.66
C ILE A 88 -1.47 -5.71 3.88
N ARG A 89 -1.94 -6.06 5.09
CA ARG A 89 -2.39 -7.42 5.44
C ARG A 89 -3.51 -7.88 4.50
N GLN A 90 -4.51 -7.04 4.31
CA GLN A 90 -5.67 -7.34 3.47
C GLN A 90 -5.29 -7.44 1.98
N ALA A 91 -4.31 -6.66 1.48
CA ALA A 91 -3.81 -6.79 0.11
C ALA A 91 -3.11 -8.14 -0.12
N VAL A 92 -2.32 -8.60 0.85
CA VAL A 92 -1.70 -9.93 0.79
C VAL A 92 -2.78 -11.01 0.77
N ILE A 93 -3.80 -10.93 1.63
CA ILE A 93 -4.92 -11.87 1.66
C ILE A 93 -5.70 -11.85 0.33
N ALA A 94 -6.03 -10.66 -0.21
CA ALA A 94 -6.70 -10.51 -1.49
C ALA A 94 -5.94 -11.23 -2.61
N SER A 95 -4.62 -11.05 -2.67
CA SER A 95 -3.80 -11.71 -3.70
C SER A 95 -3.76 -13.24 -3.57
N LYS A 96 -3.85 -13.78 -2.34
CA LYS A 96 -3.96 -15.22 -2.11
C LYS A 96 -5.32 -15.76 -2.55
N LEU A 97 -6.40 -15.00 -2.31
CA LEU A 97 -7.74 -15.35 -2.79
C LEU A 97 -7.78 -15.38 -4.32
N VAL A 98 -7.14 -14.41 -5.00
CA VAL A 98 -7.00 -14.42 -6.46
C VAL A 98 -6.22 -15.65 -6.94
N ALA A 99 -5.09 -15.96 -6.32
CA ALA A 99 -4.29 -17.15 -6.65
C ALA A 99 -5.07 -18.46 -6.44
N ALA A 100 -5.98 -18.49 -5.46
CA ALA A 100 -6.89 -19.61 -5.21
C ALA A 100 -8.13 -19.64 -6.12
N GLY A 101 -8.21 -18.77 -7.14
CA GLY A 101 -9.30 -18.75 -8.12
C GLY A 101 -10.48 -17.84 -7.77
N ASN A 102 -10.44 -17.11 -6.65
CA ASN A 102 -11.53 -16.22 -6.20
C ASN A 102 -11.36 -14.76 -6.69
N GLY A 103 -10.49 -14.55 -7.68
CA GLY A 103 -10.35 -13.26 -8.37
C GLY A 103 -11.48 -13.02 -9.37
N SER A 104 -11.46 -11.87 -10.04
CA SER A 104 -12.41 -11.61 -11.14
C SER A 104 -12.27 -12.71 -12.19
N ALA A 105 -13.29 -13.57 -12.25
CA ALA A 105 -13.27 -14.92 -12.81
C ALA A 105 -13.33 -15.00 -14.35
N SER A 106 -13.02 -13.92 -15.07
CA SER A 106 -13.16 -13.88 -16.54
C SER A 106 -11.85 -13.93 -17.34
N ASP A 107 -10.68 -13.89 -16.70
CA ASP A 107 -9.46 -13.43 -17.39
C ASP A 107 -8.24 -14.37 -17.31
N GLN A 108 -8.35 -15.60 -16.79
CA GLN A 108 -7.31 -16.61 -17.06
C GLN A 108 -7.50 -17.10 -18.49
N LEU A 109 -6.63 -16.63 -19.40
CA LEU A 109 -6.40 -17.33 -20.65
C LEU A 109 -5.77 -18.68 -20.29
N ASP A 110 -6.20 -19.76 -20.94
CA ASP A 110 -5.80 -21.14 -20.63
C ASP A 110 -4.27 -21.37 -20.61
N ASP A 111 -3.49 -20.45 -21.20
CA ASP A 111 -2.02 -20.49 -21.29
C ASP A 111 -1.26 -19.58 -20.30
N GLU A 112 -1.93 -18.83 -19.42
CA GLU A 112 -1.22 -17.96 -18.46
C GLU A 112 -0.82 -18.72 -17.17
N PRO A 113 0.41 -18.52 -16.65
CA PRO A 113 0.84 -19.14 -15.40
C PRO A 113 -0.04 -18.65 -14.24
N PRO A 114 -0.29 -19.51 -13.23
CA PRO A 114 -1.11 -19.14 -12.08
C PRO A 114 -0.52 -17.92 -11.37
N GLU A 115 -1.42 -17.03 -10.96
CA GLU A 115 -1.00 -15.79 -10.32
C GLU A 115 -0.31 -16.05 -8.98
N GLN A 116 0.92 -15.57 -8.86
CA GLN A 116 1.64 -15.63 -7.60
C GLN A 116 1.09 -14.55 -6.64
N PRO A 117 0.75 -14.91 -5.39
CA PRO A 117 0.36 -13.94 -4.37
C PRO A 117 1.38 -12.81 -4.22
N LEU A 118 0.93 -11.67 -3.70
CA LEU A 118 1.83 -10.59 -3.32
C LEU A 118 2.67 -11.02 -2.11
N SER A 119 3.98 -10.78 -2.18
CA SER A 119 4.83 -10.83 -1.00
C SER A 119 4.52 -9.64 -0.09
N TYR A 120 4.85 -9.74 1.20
CA TYR A 120 4.73 -8.61 2.13
C TYR A 120 5.53 -7.39 1.65
N ALA A 121 6.69 -7.62 1.03
CA ALA A 121 7.54 -6.55 0.50
C ALA A 121 6.85 -5.81 -0.66
N LYS A 122 6.12 -6.52 -1.51
CA LYS A 122 5.36 -5.89 -2.61
C LYS A 122 4.13 -5.16 -2.10
N ALA A 123 3.45 -5.68 -1.09
CA ALA A 123 2.35 -4.97 -0.43
C ALA A 123 2.84 -3.70 0.29
N PHE A 124 3.98 -3.77 0.98
CA PHE A 124 4.65 -2.62 1.58
C PHE A 124 5.08 -1.57 0.54
N TYR A 125 5.60 -2.02 -0.61
CA TYR A 125 5.87 -1.13 -1.75
C TYR A 125 4.61 -0.36 -2.16
N PHE A 126 3.45 -1.02 -2.30
CA PHE A 126 2.21 -0.32 -2.64
C PHE A 126 1.75 0.67 -1.57
N ALA A 127 2.01 0.38 -0.29
CA ALA A 127 1.71 1.30 0.80
C ALA A 127 2.66 2.51 0.87
N THR A 128 3.79 2.48 0.17
CA THR A 128 4.84 3.51 0.19
C THR A 128 5.11 4.05 -1.21
N VAL A 129 6.12 3.53 -1.90
CA VAL A 129 6.56 3.96 -3.23
C VAL A 129 5.43 3.90 -4.26
N GLY A 130 4.67 2.81 -4.31
CA GLY A 130 3.57 2.64 -5.26
C GLY A 130 2.45 3.66 -5.08
N SER A 131 2.09 4.01 -3.83
CA SER A 131 1.14 5.10 -3.56
C SER A 131 1.73 6.47 -3.92
N ALA A 132 3.02 6.72 -3.66
CA ALA A 132 3.67 7.96 -4.10
C ALA A 132 3.67 8.09 -5.64
N GLU A 133 3.96 7.02 -6.38
CA GLU A 133 3.86 6.95 -7.84
C GLU A 133 2.43 7.17 -8.34
N ALA A 134 1.44 6.59 -7.66
CA ALA A 134 0.02 6.76 -7.99
C ALA A 134 -0.44 8.22 -7.78
N LEU A 135 0.10 8.89 -6.77
CA LEU A 135 -0.19 10.29 -6.44
C LEU A 135 0.62 11.31 -7.27
N GLY A 136 1.57 10.87 -8.09
CA GLY A 136 2.49 11.77 -8.80
C GLY A 136 3.49 12.47 -7.88
N LEU A 137 3.79 11.86 -6.72
CA LEU A 137 4.71 12.36 -5.70
C LEU A 137 5.99 11.52 -5.61
N SER A 138 6.28 10.70 -6.62
CA SER A 138 7.43 9.80 -6.66
C SER A 138 8.78 10.52 -6.57
N ASP A 139 8.85 11.79 -6.96
CA ASP A 139 10.08 12.58 -6.89
C ASP A 139 10.28 13.25 -5.53
N LYS A 140 9.26 13.22 -4.66
CA LYS A 140 9.29 13.89 -3.35
C LYS A 140 9.33 12.93 -2.17
N ILE A 141 8.58 11.83 -2.22
CA ILE A 141 8.39 10.94 -1.06
C ILE A 141 8.40 9.45 -1.45
N GLY A 142 8.18 8.59 -0.44
CA GLY A 142 7.92 7.16 -0.60
C GLY A 142 9.12 6.25 -0.36
N ASN A 143 10.35 6.78 -0.37
CA ASN A 143 11.57 6.05 0.00
C ASN A 143 12.68 7.01 0.45
N PHE A 144 13.81 6.45 0.92
CA PHE A 144 14.94 7.21 1.49
C PHE A 144 16.01 7.60 0.46
N MET A 145 15.60 7.95 -0.76
CA MET A 145 16.54 8.43 -1.79
C MET A 145 16.97 9.87 -1.50
N ILE A 146 18.24 10.21 -1.78
CA ILE A 146 18.76 11.57 -1.62
C ILE A 146 17.93 12.56 -2.46
N GLY A 147 17.56 13.69 -1.86
CA GLY A 147 16.77 14.75 -2.50
C GLY A 147 15.26 14.67 -2.26
N LYS A 148 14.78 13.64 -1.55
CA LYS A 148 13.38 13.49 -1.12
C LYS A 148 13.13 14.02 0.28
N ASP A 149 11.88 14.37 0.55
CA ASP A 149 11.39 14.75 1.88
C ASP A 149 11.47 13.55 2.84
N PHE A 150 11.82 13.83 4.10
CA PHE A 150 11.98 12.79 5.13
C PHE A 150 10.65 12.40 5.79
N ASP A 151 9.78 11.77 5.01
CA ASP A 151 8.54 11.16 5.49
C ASP A 151 8.85 9.74 6.03
N ALA A 152 8.95 9.61 7.35
CA ALA A 152 9.46 8.40 7.99
C ALA A 152 8.72 8.04 9.28
N GLN A 153 8.73 6.75 9.60
CA GLN A 153 8.28 6.24 10.89
C GLN A 153 9.43 5.47 11.54
N VAL A 154 9.72 5.76 12.80
CA VAL A 154 10.63 4.96 13.62
C VAL A 154 9.80 3.88 14.30
N VAL A 155 10.20 2.64 14.07
CA VAL A 155 9.50 1.46 14.59
C VAL A 155 10.36 0.79 15.63
N ASP A 156 9.81 0.62 16.83
CA ASP A 156 10.32 -0.28 17.86
C ASP A 156 9.36 -1.49 17.96
N PRO A 157 9.77 -2.67 17.49
CA PRO A 157 8.94 -3.87 17.56
C PRO A 157 8.74 -4.38 18.99
N TYR A 158 9.56 -3.96 19.96
CA TYR A 158 9.57 -4.52 21.32
C TYR A 158 9.28 -3.47 22.38
N THR A 159 8.44 -2.48 22.05
CA THR A 159 7.92 -1.53 23.03
C THR A 159 7.22 -2.23 24.19
N LYS A 160 7.12 -1.55 25.34
CA LYS A 160 6.26 -1.99 26.45
C LYS A 160 4.84 -2.25 25.93
N ASN A 161 4.26 -3.38 26.30
CA ASN A 161 2.96 -3.85 25.80
C ASN A 161 2.88 -4.01 24.28
N SER A 162 4.00 -4.29 23.59
CA SER A 162 3.99 -4.63 22.17
C SER A 162 3.10 -5.86 21.91
N PRO A 163 2.35 -5.91 20.80
CA PRO A 163 1.70 -7.13 20.33
C PRO A 163 2.69 -8.14 19.73
N ILE A 164 3.97 -7.78 19.62
CA ILE A 164 5.04 -8.62 19.09
C ILE A 164 5.87 -9.12 20.27
N ASP A 165 5.86 -10.43 20.48
CA ASP A 165 6.65 -11.06 21.53
C ASP A 165 8.16 -10.91 21.26
N ASP A 166 8.90 -10.63 22.33
CA ASP A 166 10.35 -10.49 22.31
C ASP A 166 11.05 -11.84 22.05
N ARG A 167 12.20 -11.72 21.39
CA ARG A 167 13.10 -12.71 20.79
C ARG A 167 13.74 -13.71 21.76
N SER A 168 13.37 -13.74 23.04
CA SER A 168 14.06 -14.56 24.04
C SER A 168 13.93 -16.08 23.83
N PHE A 169 13.16 -16.53 22.84
CA PHE A 169 12.87 -17.96 22.61
C PHE A 169 13.33 -18.52 21.25
N ASP A 170 13.86 -17.72 20.31
CA ASP A 170 14.33 -18.23 19.01
C ASP A 170 15.65 -17.56 18.53
N PRO A 171 16.80 -18.26 18.64
CA PRO A 171 18.12 -17.77 18.21
C PRO A 171 18.23 -17.45 16.70
N VAL A 172 17.39 -18.06 15.85
CA VAL A 172 17.44 -17.87 14.38
C VAL A 172 16.75 -16.56 13.99
N GLU A 173 15.74 -16.13 14.74
CA GLU A 173 14.98 -14.90 14.46
C GLU A 173 15.69 -13.62 14.90
N VAL A 174 16.67 -13.70 15.81
CA VAL A 174 17.33 -12.52 16.42
C VAL A 174 18.17 -11.72 15.43
N ALA A 175 18.68 -12.36 14.37
CA ALA A 175 19.66 -11.78 13.45
C ALA A 175 19.07 -11.19 12.16
N ASP A 176 17.79 -11.44 11.85
CA ASP A 176 17.19 -11.00 10.59
C ASP A 176 16.22 -9.81 10.78
N VAL A 177 16.67 -8.64 10.33
CA VAL A 177 15.87 -7.41 10.33
C VAL A 177 14.64 -7.53 9.44
N LEU A 178 14.69 -8.27 8.33
CA LEU A 178 13.56 -8.43 7.42
C LEU A 178 12.49 -9.33 8.03
N HIS A 179 12.89 -10.37 8.76
CA HIS A 179 11.97 -11.20 9.51
C HIS A 179 11.23 -10.40 10.59
N THR A 180 11.97 -9.56 11.31
CA THR A 180 11.38 -8.68 12.33
C THR A 180 10.46 -7.63 11.72
N PHE A 181 10.86 -7.07 10.58
CA PHE A 181 10.02 -6.14 9.83
C PHE A 181 8.74 -6.82 9.32
N GLN A 182 8.83 -8.07 8.86
CA GLN A 182 7.66 -8.85 8.49
C GLN A 182 6.73 -9.08 9.69
N LYS A 183 7.26 -9.43 10.86
CA LYS A 183 6.47 -9.53 12.10
C LYS A 183 5.76 -8.21 12.40
N PHE A 184 6.45 -7.08 12.32
CA PHE A 184 5.84 -5.77 12.49
C PHE A 184 4.69 -5.52 11.50
N LEU A 185 4.89 -5.82 10.22
CA LEU A 185 3.82 -5.66 9.23
C LEU A 185 2.56 -6.47 9.56
N PHE A 186 2.70 -7.68 10.09
CA PHE A 186 1.56 -8.58 10.35
C PHE A 186 0.97 -8.49 11.77
N LEU A 187 1.77 -8.13 12.77
CA LEU A 187 1.38 -8.16 14.18
C LEU A 187 1.41 -6.78 14.84
N GLY A 188 2.23 -5.87 14.33
CA GLY A 188 2.44 -4.56 14.93
C GLY A 188 1.22 -3.64 14.87
N ASP A 189 1.24 -2.62 15.70
CA ASP A 189 0.26 -1.53 15.70
C ASP A 189 0.90 -0.19 16.07
N ASP A 190 0.06 0.80 16.44
CA ASP A 190 0.50 2.15 16.74
C ASP A 190 1.44 2.24 17.96
N ARG A 191 1.42 1.25 18.85
CA ARG A 191 2.35 1.16 19.99
C ARG A 191 3.78 1.01 19.52
N ASN A 192 4.00 0.31 18.40
CA ASN A 192 5.32 0.07 17.84
C ASN A 192 5.87 1.27 17.05
N ILE A 193 5.04 2.26 16.70
CA ILE A 193 5.47 3.45 15.96
C ILE A 193 5.85 4.53 16.97
N VAL A 194 7.13 4.58 17.33
CA VAL A 194 7.63 5.47 18.41
C VAL A 194 7.91 6.89 17.95
N SER A 195 8.14 7.13 16.66
CA SER A 195 8.31 8.49 16.13
C SER A 195 7.80 8.58 14.70
N ILE A 196 7.30 9.76 14.32
CA ILE A 196 6.85 10.05 12.96
C ILE A 196 7.44 11.39 12.54
N CYS A 197 8.07 11.40 11.36
CA CYS A 197 8.57 12.60 10.70
C CYS A 197 7.80 12.82 9.40
N VAL A 198 7.49 14.08 9.11
CA VAL A 198 6.91 14.55 7.84
C VAL A 198 7.77 15.71 7.36
N GLY A 199 8.46 15.53 6.24
CA GLY A 199 9.57 16.37 5.84
C GLY A 199 10.61 16.49 6.95
N GLU A 200 11.06 17.71 7.25
CA GLU A 200 12.04 17.96 8.31
C GLU A 200 11.43 18.02 9.73
N GLN A 201 10.12 17.85 9.86
CA GLN A 201 9.41 18.03 11.13
C GLN A 201 9.06 16.69 11.78
N GLN A 202 9.46 16.52 13.05
CA GLN A 202 8.96 15.43 13.89
C GLN A 202 7.55 15.78 14.39
N VAL A 203 6.54 15.04 13.92
CA VAL A 203 5.12 15.27 14.26
C VAL A 203 4.62 14.35 15.37
N LYS A 204 5.31 13.23 15.61
CA LYS A 204 5.15 12.37 16.80
C LYS A 204 6.53 12.12 17.38
N GLY A 205 6.76 12.54 18.62
CA GLY A 205 7.97 12.22 19.38
C GLY A 205 7.90 10.85 20.04
N ALA A 206 9.06 10.28 20.37
CA ALA A 206 9.17 9.14 21.28
C ALA A 206 8.70 9.61 22.66
N SER A 207 7.43 9.38 22.98
CA SER A 207 6.90 9.68 24.31
C SER A 207 7.65 8.84 25.34
N SER A 208 8.36 9.52 26.25
CA SER A 208 8.80 8.95 27.52
C SER A 208 7.56 8.56 28.32
N GLU A 209 7.36 7.26 28.50
CA GLU A 209 6.41 6.65 29.44
C GLU A 209 4.91 6.75 29.07
N TRP A 210 4.32 5.58 28.77
CA TRP A 210 2.94 5.24 29.12
C TRP A 210 2.99 4.00 30.04
#